data_AF-A9A4Y8-F1
#
_entry.id   AF-A9A4Y8-F1
#
_cell.length_a   1.000
_cell.length_b   1.000
_cell.length_c   1.000
_cell.angle_alpha   90.00
_cell.angle_beta   90.00
_cell.angle_gamma   90.00
#
_symmetry.space_group_name_H-M   'P 1'
#
loop_
_entity.id
_entity.type
_entity.pdbx_description
1 polymer ?
#
loop_
_entity_poly.entity_id
_entity_poly.type
_entity_poly.pdbx_seq_one_letter_code
_entity_poly.pdbx_strand_id
1 'polypeptide(L)'
;MKLNILFLFFTILLIIQIPNSYAQFDTTDDEFVGLSLYTNSKVYAPSHNLQIYGTGLPEENLILRLFAPDETIAKFDQLTTNADGSYNHSLLTWPQPSSNLPYGTYTVEVISTAQNGISKTIDVKFSSTTDLVDVPVERHVNTLVFAPETAAINQPIRVFVQTTSDGLLIGNEAGIKELLGNTHVHLPSGMTVTLTSSFKALHQGLYYVDYTPIEEGTHVFHVIAFSQGTTSHGSAATNVLSQDLGGISEQIIRLNTILDDTSKELDVLKSEIEGFDNTLETASSKIDESTGTISTSVEFISEASSQLNSLLFPIIASIGIIVALQIAILARRR
;
A
#
# COMPACT_ATOMS: atom_id res chain seq x y z
N MET A 1 36.69 68.21 -39.80
CA MET A 1 37.39 67.04 -39.20
C MET A 1 36.75 66.52 -37.90
N LYS A 2 36.16 67.36 -37.04
CA LYS A 2 35.53 66.91 -35.78
C LYS A 2 34.17 66.20 -35.94
N LEU A 3 33.41 66.47 -37.01
CA LEU A 3 32.08 65.86 -37.21
C LEU A 3 32.14 64.39 -37.70
N ASN A 4 33.15 64.05 -38.51
CA ASN A 4 33.33 62.67 -39.01
C ASN A 4 33.83 61.71 -37.91
N ILE A 5 34.55 62.23 -36.91
CA ILE A 5 35.02 61.43 -35.77
C ILE A 5 33.86 61.12 -34.82
N LEU A 6 32.91 62.04 -34.66
CA LEU A 6 31.72 61.82 -33.84
C LEU A 6 30.76 60.81 -34.48
N PHE A 7 30.61 60.85 -35.81
CA PHE A 7 29.80 59.87 -36.55
C PHE A 7 30.41 58.46 -36.44
N LEU A 8 31.73 58.33 -36.58
CA LEU A 8 32.43 57.05 -36.43
C LEU A 8 32.29 56.47 -35.01
N PHE A 9 32.33 57.31 -33.98
CA PHE A 9 32.11 56.88 -32.59
C PHE A 9 30.67 56.42 -32.34
N PHE A 10 29.69 57.04 -32.99
CA PHE A 10 28.28 56.67 -32.86
C PHE A 10 27.98 55.34 -33.57
N THR A 11 28.61 55.06 -34.72
CA THR A 11 28.48 53.74 -35.38
C THR A 11 29.15 52.62 -34.61
N ILE A 12 30.28 52.89 -33.94
CA ILE A 12 30.96 51.91 -33.09
C ILE A 12 30.15 51.62 -31.82
N LEU A 13 29.49 52.64 -31.23
CA LEU A 13 28.66 52.44 -30.03
C LEU A 13 27.36 51.68 -30.34
N LEU A 14 26.83 51.78 -31.56
CA LEU A 14 25.64 51.01 -31.99
C LEU A 14 25.93 49.50 -32.15
N ILE A 15 27.18 49.11 -32.40
CA ILE A 15 27.59 47.70 -32.54
C ILE A 15 27.81 47.04 -31.15
N ILE A 16 28.03 47.84 -30.10
CA ILE A 16 28.37 47.34 -28.75
C ILE A 16 27.12 47.06 -27.89
N GLN A 17 25.91 47.38 -28.35
CA GLN A 17 24.66 47.17 -27.59
C GLN A 17 23.74 46.08 -28.12
N ILE A 18 24.24 45.12 -28.89
CA ILE A 18 23.52 43.86 -29.09
C ILE A 18 23.83 42.99 -27.85
N PRO A 19 22.87 42.64 -26.99
CA PRO A 19 23.12 41.67 -25.95
C PRO A 19 23.61 40.39 -26.61
N ASN A 20 24.80 39.93 -26.21
CA ASN A 20 25.37 38.65 -26.63
C ASN A 20 24.41 37.52 -26.24
N SER A 21 23.53 37.13 -27.14
CA SER A 21 22.92 35.80 -27.16
C SER A 21 24.03 34.83 -27.52
N TYR A 22 24.72 34.32 -26.50
CA TYR A 22 25.70 33.25 -26.64
C TYR A 22 24.99 31.99 -27.18
N ALA A 23 25.01 31.82 -28.50
CA ALA A 23 25.00 30.51 -29.11
C ALA A 23 26.41 29.94 -28.93
N GLN A 24 26.52 28.84 -28.18
CA GLN A 24 27.76 28.09 -28.02
C GLN A 24 28.12 27.49 -29.37
N PHE A 25 29.05 28.13 -30.08
CA PHE A 25 29.72 27.60 -31.25
C PHE A 25 30.84 26.68 -30.77
N ASP A 26 30.54 25.39 -30.66
CA ASP A 26 31.53 24.36 -30.35
C ASP A 26 32.27 23.99 -31.64
N THR A 27 33.49 24.52 -31.81
CA THR A 27 34.38 24.16 -32.91
C THR A 27 35.23 22.97 -32.50
N THR A 28 34.79 21.78 -32.89
CA THR A 28 35.68 20.63 -33.05
C THR A 28 35.83 20.34 -34.53
N ASP A 29 37.09 20.41 -35.00
CA ASP A 29 37.55 20.05 -36.33
C ASP A 29 37.02 18.69 -36.80
N ASP A 30 36.08 18.70 -37.75
CA ASP A 30 36.06 17.87 -38.97
C ASP A 30 34.85 18.32 -39.82
N GLU A 31 35.01 18.38 -41.13
CA GLU A 31 34.03 18.87 -42.11
C GLU A 31 32.87 17.86 -42.31
N PHE A 32 32.15 17.55 -41.22
CA PHE A 32 30.82 16.94 -41.25
C PHE A 32 29.80 18.07 -41.26
N VAL A 33 29.09 18.26 -42.38
CA VAL A 33 27.86 19.07 -42.40
C VAL A 33 26.79 18.30 -41.63
N GLY A 34 26.90 18.32 -40.30
CA GLY A 34 26.01 17.62 -39.39
C GLY A 34 24.67 18.32 -39.28
N LEU A 35 23.62 17.54 -39.01
CA LEU A 35 22.31 18.07 -38.67
C LEU A 35 22.41 18.99 -37.44
N SER A 36 21.99 20.25 -37.60
CA SER A 36 21.91 21.24 -36.52
C SER A 36 20.48 21.76 -36.36
N LEU A 37 20.12 22.17 -35.15
CA LEU A 37 18.79 22.64 -34.77
C LEU A 37 18.89 23.79 -33.76
N TYR A 38 18.24 24.90 -34.10
CA TYR A 38 18.09 26.07 -33.26
C TYR A 38 16.64 26.58 -33.32
N THR A 39 16.25 27.34 -32.30
CA THR A 39 14.95 28.01 -32.22
C THR A 39 15.15 29.51 -32.02
N ASN A 40 14.19 30.31 -32.47
CA ASN A 40 14.24 31.77 -32.31
C ASN A 40 14.10 32.26 -30.86
N SER A 41 13.64 31.41 -29.93
CA SER A 41 13.57 31.68 -28.50
C SER A 41 13.64 30.37 -27.71
N LYS A 42 13.90 30.45 -26.40
CA LYS A 42 13.75 29.33 -25.45
C LYS A 42 12.41 29.37 -24.73
N VAL A 43 11.76 30.53 -24.65
CA VAL A 43 10.48 30.73 -23.95
C VAL A 43 9.49 31.44 -24.88
N TYR A 44 8.28 30.94 -24.92
CA TYR A 44 7.21 31.40 -25.79
C TYR A 44 5.94 31.69 -25.00
N ALA A 45 5.23 32.74 -25.39
CA ALA A 45 3.92 33.10 -24.89
C ALA A 45 2.87 32.94 -26.00
N PRO A 46 1.56 33.01 -25.69
CA PRO A 46 0.52 32.93 -26.70
C PRO A 46 0.75 33.93 -27.85
N SER A 47 0.42 33.51 -29.06
CA SER A 47 0.65 34.23 -30.32
C SER A 47 2.10 34.37 -30.77
N HIS A 48 3.09 33.89 -30.01
CA HIS A 48 4.47 33.84 -30.48
C HIS A 48 4.66 32.74 -31.53
N ASN A 49 5.57 32.96 -32.47
CA ASN A 49 5.92 31.97 -33.48
C ASN A 49 7.15 31.17 -33.06
N LEU A 50 7.02 29.85 -32.98
CA LEU A 50 8.12 28.90 -32.89
C LEU A 50 8.73 28.72 -34.28
N GLN A 51 9.83 29.42 -34.50
CA GLN A 51 10.63 29.30 -35.69
C GLN A 51 11.85 28.43 -35.41
N ILE A 52 12.05 27.44 -36.26
CA ILE A 52 13.16 26.51 -36.20
C ILE A 52 14.09 26.76 -37.39
N TYR A 53 15.40 26.65 -37.17
CA TYR A 53 16.38 26.84 -38.22
C TYR A 53 17.67 26.06 -37.93
N GLY A 54 18.45 25.80 -38.98
CA GLY A 54 19.69 25.05 -38.86
C GLY A 54 20.23 24.61 -40.21
N THR A 55 21.02 23.54 -40.17
CA THR A 55 21.70 22.94 -41.33
C THR A 55 21.44 21.45 -41.38
N GLY A 56 21.33 20.91 -42.58
CA GLY A 56 21.34 19.48 -42.91
C GLY A 56 22.11 19.25 -44.21
N LEU A 57 21.94 18.08 -44.83
CA LEU A 57 22.43 17.84 -46.18
C LEU A 57 21.65 18.71 -47.20
N PRO A 58 22.28 19.13 -48.30
CA PRO A 58 21.60 19.83 -49.39
C PRO A 58 20.42 19.04 -49.98
N GLU A 59 19.29 19.73 -50.19
CA GLU A 59 18.06 19.20 -50.80
C GLU A 59 17.52 17.92 -50.13
N GLU A 60 17.80 17.72 -48.83
CA GLU A 60 17.28 16.60 -48.07
C GLU A 60 15.93 16.90 -47.44
N ASN A 61 15.10 15.87 -47.27
CA ASN A 61 13.88 16.00 -46.49
C ASN A 61 14.18 15.82 -45.00
N LEU A 62 13.63 16.72 -44.18
CA LEU A 62 13.68 16.68 -42.74
C LEU A 62 12.28 16.44 -42.18
N ILE A 63 12.18 15.60 -41.16
CA ILE A 63 10.96 15.41 -40.38
C ILE A 63 11.05 16.27 -39.12
N LEU A 64 9.98 17.01 -38.85
CA LEU A 64 9.87 17.91 -37.71
C LEU A 64 8.79 17.41 -36.76
N ARG A 65 9.12 17.29 -35.48
CA ARG A 65 8.16 16.91 -34.43
C ARG A 65 8.24 17.90 -33.28
N LEU A 66 7.08 18.28 -32.76
CA LEU A 66 6.95 18.97 -31.48
C LEU A 66 6.28 18.00 -30.52
N PHE A 67 6.96 17.63 -29.45
CA PHE A 67 6.42 16.83 -28.37
C PHE A 67 5.88 17.73 -27.26
N ALA A 68 4.67 17.44 -26.80
CA ALA A 68 4.06 18.05 -25.62
C ALA A 68 4.70 17.52 -24.33
N PRO A 69 4.44 18.16 -23.16
CA PRO A 69 4.99 17.70 -21.88
C PRO A 69 4.57 16.27 -21.50
N ASP A 70 3.45 15.78 -22.04
CA ASP A 70 2.93 14.41 -21.86
C ASP A 70 3.56 13.38 -22.82
N GLU A 71 4.60 13.78 -23.55
CA GLU A 71 5.33 12.98 -24.55
C GLU A 71 4.54 12.67 -25.83
N THR A 72 3.35 13.23 -26.01
CA THR A 72 2.58 13.09 -27.25
C THR A 72 3.06 14.06 -28.33
N ILE A 73 2.80 13.74 -29.60
CA ILE A 73 3.16 14.64 -30.71
C ILE A 73 2.09 15.73 -30.83
N ALA A 74 2.46 16.96 -30.46
CA ALA A 74 1.63 18.16 -30.59
C ALA A 74 1.59 18.69 -32.03
N LYS A 75 2.72 18.58 -32.76
CA LYS A 75 2.83 19.01 -34.15
C LYS A 75 3.78 18.09 -34.91
N PHE A 76 3.41 17.78 -36.14
CA PHE A 76 4.24 17.06 -37.10
C PHE A 76 4.29 17.88 -38.39
N ASP A 77 5.47 18.00 -38.99
CA ASP A 77 5.68 18.65 -40.27
C ASP A 77 6.89 18.06 -41.02
N GLN A 78 7.05 18.44 -42.28
CA GLN A 78 8.23 18.09 -43.09
C GLN A 78 8.69 19.29 -43.91
N LEU A 79 9.98 19.40 -44.15
CA LEU A 79 10.55 20.40 -45.05
C LEU A 79 11.69 19.81 -45.87
N THR A 80 12.05 20.50 -46.95
CA THR A 80 13.26 20.21 -47.73
C THR A 80 14.28 21.31 -47.45
N THR A 81 15.54 20.94 -47.18
CA THR A 81 16.62 21.89 -47.03
C THR A 81 16.92 22.59 -48.36
N ASN A 82 17.51 23.78 -48.28
CA ASN A 82 17.98 24.52 -49.45
C ASN A 82 19.18 23.82 -50.10
N ALA A 83 19.57 24.28 -51.29
CA ALA A 83 20.75 23.78 -52.00
C ALA A 83 22.08 23.98 -51.25
N ASP A 84 22.13 24.87 -50.27
CA ASP A 84 23.26 25.08 -49.37
C ASP A 84 23.15 24.27 -48.06
N GLY A 85 22.11 23.44 -47.92
CA GLY A 85 21.83 22.64 -46.72
C GLY A 85 21.13 23.41 -45.60
N SER A 86 20.91 24.72 -45.73
CA SER A 86 20.21 25.51 -44.72
C SER A 86 18.70 25.24 -44.72
N TYR A 87 18.06 25.43 -43.56
CA TYR A 87 16.60 25.48 -43.48
C TYR A 87 16.14 26.51 -42.46
N ASN A 88 14.95 27.06 -42.69
CA ASN A 88 14.24 27.94 -41.78
C ASN A 88 12.74 27.74 -41.96
N HIS A 89 12.03 27.39 -40.89
CA HIS A 89 10.62 27.04 -40.94
C HIS A 89 9.85 27.50 -39.72
N SER A 90 8.63 27.98 -39.94
CA SER A 90 7.68 28.32 -38.87
C SER A 90 6.89 27.06 -38.50
N LEU A 91 7.27 26.39 -37.41
CA LEU A 91 6.68 25.11 -37.00
C LEU A 91 5.30 25.28 -36.35
N LEU A 92 5.13 26.30 -35.50
CA LEU A 92 3.90 26.54 -34.75
C LEU A 92 3.76 28.02 -34.39
N THR A 93 2.55 28.57 -34.48
CA THR A 93 2.19 29.78 -33.74
C THR A 93 1.47 29.35 -32.48
N TRP A 94 2.02 29.68 -31.31
CA TRP A 94 1.51 29.22 -30.03
C TRP A 94 0.07 29.72 -29.83
N PRO A 95 -0.90 28.82 -29.60
CA PRO A 95 -2.28 29.22 -29.35
C PRO A 95 -2.43 29.79 -27.93
N GLN A 96 -3.65 30.16 -27.57
CA GLN A 96 -4.01 30.29 -26.16
C GLN A 96 -3.90 28.90 -25.49
N PRO A 97 -3.47 28.82 -24.21
CA PRO A 97 -3.33 27.55 -23.52
C PRO A 97 -4.67 26.82 -23.44
N SER A 98 -4.64 25.51 -23.60
CA SER A 98 -5.81 24.63 -23.53
C SER A 98 -5.45 23.29 -22.90
N SER A 99 -6.43 22.41 -22.70
CA SER A 99 -6.16 21.04 -22.22
C SER A 99 -5.27 20.23 -23.18
N ASN A 100 -5.27 20.56 -24.47
CA ASN A 100 -4.50 19.83 -25.49
C ASN A 100 -3.12 20.45 -25.74
N LEU A 101 -2.96 21.74 -25.43
CA LEU A 101 -1.72 22.50 -25.53
C LEU A 101 -1.58 23.37 -24.29
N PRO A 102 -1.27 22.79 -23.13
CA PRO A 102 -1.11 23.51 -21.87
C PRO A 102 0.27 24.16 -21.78
N TYR A 103 0.47 25.05 -20.80
CA TYR A 103 1.81 25.51 -20.48
C TYR A 103 2.70 24.35 -20.01
N GLY A 104 3.99 24.42 -20.33
CA GLY A 104 4.95 23.37 -20.01
C GLY A 104 6.19 23.39 -20.88
N THR A 105 7.06 22.41 -20.69
CA THR A 105 8.24 22.18 -21.51
C THR A 105 7.91 21.25 -22.68
N TYR A 106 8.18 21.73 -23.88
CA TYR A 106 7.98 21.03 -25.14
C TYR A 106 9.33 20.69 -25.74
N THR A 107 9.42 19.57 -26.47
CA THR A 107 10.64 19.16 -27.15
C THR A 107 10.44 19.27 -28.65
N VAL A 108 11.27 20.09 -29.29
CA VAL A 108 11.38 20.13 -30.75
C VAL A 108 12.40 19.07 -31.16
N GLU A 109 12.05 18.25 -32.15
CA GLU A 109 12.95 17.28 -32.76
C GLU A 109 13.00 17.49 -34.28
N VAL A 110 14.21 17.43 -34.81
CA VAL A 110 14.47 17.34 -36.25
C VAL A 110 15.16 16.03 -36.54
N ILE A 111 14.70 15.32 -37.59
CA ILE A 111 15.24 14.04 -38.03
C ILE A 111 15.61 14.14 -39.50
N SER A 112 16.84 13.75 -39.84
CA SER A 112 17.28 13.64 -41.23
C SER A 112 16.83 12.30 -41.84
N THR A 113 16.18 12.33 -43.00
CA THR A 113 15.82 11.10 -43.72
C THR A 113 16.97 10.52 -44.54
N ALA A 114 18.00 11.31 -44.86
CA ALA A 114 19.11 10.89 -45.72
C ALA A 114 20.36 10.46 -44.93
N GLN A 115 20.49 10.90 -43.67
CA GLN A 115 21.63 10.61 -42.80
C GLN A 115 21.28 9.50 -41.79
N ASN A 116 20.81 8.35 -42.27
CA ASN A 116 20.46 7.19 -41.42
C ASN A 116 19.50 7.51 -40.25
N GLY A 117 18.66 8.54 -40.35
CA GLY A 117 17.71 8.87 -39.29
C GLY A 117 18.32 9.59 -38.08
N ILE A 118 19.50 10.23 -38.20
CA ILE A 118 20.02 11.04 -37.08
C ILE A 118 18.98 12.10 -36.66
N SER A 119 18.86 12.32 -35.35
CA SER A 119 17.99 13.35 -34.81
C SER A 119 18.70 14.31 -33.86
N LYS A 120 18.17 15.52 -33.78
CA LYS A 120 18.55 16.56 -32.81
C LYS A 120 17.30 17.04 -32.10
N THR A 121 17.42 17.28 -30.80
CA THR A 121 16.33 17.79 -29.97
C THR A 121 16.71 19.08 -29.26
N ILE A 122 15.72 19.93 -28.99
CA ILE A 122 15.86 21.11 -28.14
C ILE A 122 14.57 21.36 -27.36
N ASP A 123 14.72 21.63 -26.06
CA ASP A 123 13.59 21.93 -25.19
C ASP A 123 13.26 23.43 -25.22
N VAL A 124 11.97 23.73 -25.31
CA VAL A 124 11.41 25.08 -25.28
C VAL A 124 10.27 25.16 -24.26
N LYS A 125 10.08 26.31 -23.62
CA LYS A 125 8.99 26.53 -22.66
C LYS A 125 7.83 27.29 -23.29
N PHE A 126 6.62 26.79 -23.14
CA PHE A 126 5.40 27.56 -23.35
C PHE A 126 4.87 28.05 -22.00
N SER A 127 4.75 29.36 -21.83
CA SER A 127 4.42 30.05 -20.58
C SER A 127 3.44 31.21 -20.83
N SER A 128 2.88 31.76 -19.76
CA SER A 128 2.01 32.94 -19.83
C SER A 128 2.76 34.23 -20.20
N THR A 129 4.07 34.27 -20.02
CA THR A 129 4.93 35.40 -20.37
C THR A 129 6.19 34.91 -21.08
N THR A 130 6.88 35.83 -21.76
CA THR A 130 8.23 35.60 -22.32
C THR A 130 9.33 36.24 -21.50
N ASP A 131 8.99 36.70 -20.29
CA ASP A 131 9.97 37.28 -19.38
C ASP A 131 10.99 36.21 -19.04
N LEU A 132 12.19 36.38 -19.59
CA LEU A 132 13.36 35.58 -19.26
C LEU A 132 13.75 35.93 -17.83
N VAL A 133 13.22 35.19 -16.86
CA VAL A 133 14.00 34.97 -15.64
C VAL A 133 15.21 34.16 -16.11
N ASP A 134 16.41 34.56 -15.70
CA ASP A 134 17.72 34.05 -16.14
C ASP A 134 17.98 32.58 -15.70
N VAL A 135 16.96 31.74 -15.85
CA VAL A 135 16.87 30.36 -15.39
C VAL A 135 16.79 29.48 -16.64
N PRO A 136 17.60 28.42 -16.74
CA PRO A 136 17.50 27.46 -17.82
C PRO A 136 16.08 26.88 -17.93
N VAL A 137 15.65 26.55 -19.15
CA VAL A 137 14.38 25.83 -19.36
C VAL A 137 14.51 24.47 -18.67
N GLU A 138 13.84 24.33 -17.52
CA GLU A 138 13.86 23.10 -16.73
C GLU A 138 12.51 22.38 -16.84
N ARG A 139 12.60 21.09 -17.13
CA ARG A 139 11.46 20.17 -17.12
C ARG A 139 11.26 19.68 -15.69
N HIS A 140 10.05 19.81 -15.19
CA HIS A 140 9.73 19.37 -13.83
C HIS A 140 9.01 18.03 -13.88
N VAL A 141 9.75 16.94 -13.65
CA VAL A 141 9.15 15.62 -13.45
C VAL A 141 8.78 15.46 -11.98
N ASN A 142 7.61 14.91 -11.69
CA ASN A 142 7.14 14.63 -10.34
C ASN A 142 6.60 13.21 -10.23
N THR A 143 6.91 12.54 -9.12
CA THR A 143 6.57 11.14 -8.84
C THR A 143 5.82 11.07 -7.50
N LEU A 144 4.57 10.63 -7.54
CA LEU A 144 3.77 10.37 -6.35
C LEU A 144 3.59 8.87 -6.15
N VAL A 145 3.69 8.41 -4.91
CA VAL A 145 3.58 7.00 -4.55
C VAL A 145 2.50 6.85 -3.50
N PHE A 146 1.57 5.91 -3.75
CA PHE A 146 0.49 5.59 -2.83
C PHE A 146 0.61 4.12 -2.46
N ALA A 147 0.80 3.85 -1.17
CA ALA A 147 0.81 2.51 -0.61
C ALA A 147 -0.14 2.45 0.58
N PRO A 148 -0.73 1.28 0.89
CA PRO A 148 -1.46 1.10 2.14
C PRO A 148 -0.57 1.42 3.33
N GLU A 149 -1.09 2.11 4.34
CA GLU A 149 -0.32 2.43 5.55
C GLU A 149 0.05 1.16 6.34
N THR A 150 -0.84 0.17 6.33
CA THR A 150 -0.68 -1.11 7.02
C THR A 150 -0.98 -2.28 6.11
N ALA A 151 -0.26 -3.39 6.31
CA ALA A 151 -0.46 -4.64 5.60
C ALA A 151 -0.18 -5.84 6.50
N ALA A 152 -0.46 -7.05 6.01
CA ALA A 152 -0.07 -8.29 6.67
C ALA A 152 1.00 -9.03 5.87
N ILE A 153 1.86 -9.75 6.58
CA ILE A 153 2.84 -10.64 5.99
C ILE A 153 2.14 -11.69 5.10
N ASN A 154 2.74 -12.01 3.97
CA ASN A 154 2.25 -12.93 2.94
C ASN A 154 0.91 -12.54 2.28
N GLN A 155 0.41 -11.32 2.50
CA GLN A 155 -0.76 -10.80 1.82
C GLN A 155 -0.35 -9.78 0.73
N PRO A 156 -0.78 -9.95 -0.52
CA PRO A 156 -0.41 -9.01 -1.58
C PRO A 156 -1.01 -7.63 -1.30
N ILE A 157 -0.17 -6.61 -1.41
CA ILE A 157 -0.58 -5.20 -1.41
C ILE A 157 -0.32 -4.58 -2.76
N ARG A 158 -1.15 -3.60 -3.12
CA ARG A 158 -0.99 -2.82 -4.33
C ARG A 158 -0.41 -1.45 -4.02
N VAL A 159 0.68 -1.10 -4.68
CA VAL A 159 1.29 0.22 -4.62
C VAL A 159 1.05 0.92 -5.95
N PHE A 160 0.50 2.13 -5.91
CA PHE A 160 0.26 2.95 -7.08
C PHE A 160 1.34 4.01 -7.22
N VAL A 161 1.68 4.34 -8.46
CA VAL A 161 2.66 5.36 -8.83
C VAL A 161 2.05 6.26 -9.87
N GLN A 162 2.10 7.56 -9.62
CA GLN A 162 1.75 8.58 -10.61
C GLN A 162 2.99 9.36 -11.02
N THR A 163 3.21 9.50 -12.32
CA THR A 163 4.31 10.29 -12.88
C THR A 163 3.76 11.43 -13.73
N THR A 164 4.29 12.63 -13.51
CA THR A 164 3.91 13.81 -14.28
C THR A 164 5.13 14.60 -14.74
N SER A 165 5.02 15.31 -15.86
CA SER A 165 5.96 16.34 -16.31
C SER A 165 5.21 17.65 -16.52
N ASP A 166 5.63 18.71 -15.84
CA ASP A 166 4.95 20.03 -15.84
C ASP A 166 3.44 19.91 -15.54
N GLY A 167 3.05 18.93 -14.71
CA GLY A 167 1.66 18.67 -14.33
C GLY A 167 0.86 17.75 -15.27
N LEU A 168 1.42 17.32 -16.40
CA LEU A 168 0.79 16.34 -17.30
C LEU A 168 1.28 14.92 -17.04
N LEU A 169 0.39 13.94 -17.18
CA LEU A 169 0.73 12.51 -17.02
C LEU A 169 1.71 12.06 -18.11
N ILE A 170 2.83 11.46 -17.71
CA ILE A 170 3.89 11.02 -18.64
C ILE A 170 4.09 9.50 -18.62
N GLY A 171 4.62 8.99 -19.73
CA GLY A 171 4.95 7.58 -19.91
C GLY A 171 3.78 6.73 -20.39
N ASN A 172 4.10 5.58 -20.97
CA ASN A 172 3.14 4.66 -21.57
C ASN A 172 3.46 3.22 -21.19
N GLU A 173 2.64 2.26 -21.62
CA GLU A 173 2.81 0.84 -21.30
C GLU A 173 4.13 0.25 -21.83
N ALA A 174 4.58 0.68 -23.01
CA ALA A 174 5.82 0.19 -23.62
C ALA A 174 7.08 0.72 -22.92
N GLY A 175 7.01 1.93 -22.35
CA GLY A 175 8.13 2.67 -21.76
C GLY A 175 8.26 2.57 -20.23
N ILE A 176 7.47 1.72 -19.56
CA ILE A 176 7.45 1.63 -18.09
C ILE A 176 8.84 1.27 -17.54
N LYS A 177 9.57 0.39 -18.23
CA LYS A 177 10.88 -0.09 -17.76
C LYS A 177 11.92 1.01 -17.79
N GLU A 178 11.89 1.85 -18.81
CA GLU A 178 12.76 3.01 -18.96
C GLU A 178 12.37 4.09 -17.95
N LEU A 179 11.07 4.32 -17.77
CA LEU A 179 10.54 5.33 -16.86
C LEU A 179 10.81 4.98 -15.39
N LEU A 180 10.43 3.79 -14.92
CA LEU A 180 10.45 3.39 -13.50
C LEU A 180 11.58 2.40 -13.17
N GLY A 181 12.56 2.27 -14.05
CA GLY A 181 13.52 1.17 -14.04
C GLY A 181 14.43 1.07 -12.82
N ASN A 182 14.56 2.12 -12.03
CA ASN A 182 15.43 2.15 -10.84
C ASN A 182 14.65 2.03 -9.52
N THR A 183 13.36 1.71 -9.59
CA THR A 183 12.47 1.59 -8.43
C THR A 183 12.74 0.32 -7.62
N HIS A 184 12.71 0.46 -6.29
CA HIS A 184 12.98 -0.63 -5.36
C HIS A 184 12.23 -0.47 -4.02
N VAL A 185 12.23 -1.53 -3.21
CA VAL A 185 11.67 -1.55 -1.85
C VAL A 185 12.80 -1.82 -0.86
N HIS A 186 12.92 -0.97 0.17
CA HIS A 186 13.76 -1.28 1.33
C HIS A 186 12.98 -2.14 2.31
N LEU A 187 13.57 -3.28 2.68
CA LEU A 187 13.01 -4.23 3.63
C LEU A 187 13.43 -3.88 5.07
N PRO A 188 12.66 -4.32 6.08
CA PRO A 188 13.03 -4.19 7.50
C PRO A 188 14.39 -4.80 7.84
N SER A 189 14.78 -5.88 7.16
CA SER A 189 16.11 -6.50 7.27
C SER A 189 17.28 -5.64 6.77
N GLY A 190 17.02 -4.50 6.12
CA GLY A 190 18.02 -3.66 5.46
C GLY A 190 18.35 -4.10 4.03
N MET A 191 17.73 -5.18 3.54
CA MET A 191 17.84 -5.61 2.15
C MET A 191 17.02 -4.70 1.22
N THR A 192 17.33 -4.75 -0.08
CA THR A 192 16.60 -4.00 -1.11
C THR A 192 16.12 -4.94 -2.20
N VAL A 193 14.86 -4.79 -2.61
CA VAL A 193 14.22 -5.60 -3.66
C VAL A 193 13.84 -4.70 -4.84
N THR A 194 14.38 -5.00 -6.01
CA THR A 194 14.11 -4.24 -7.24
C THR A 194 12.71 -4.52 -7.79
N LEU A 195 12.05 -3.48 -8.32
CA LEU A 195 10.70 -3.54 -8.90
C LEU A 195 10.65 -3.22 -10.41
N THR A 196 11.79 -3.05 -11.07
CA THR A 196 11.97 -2.61 -12.47
C THR A 196 11.01 -3.24 -13.49
N SER A 197 10.68 -4.52 -13.34
CA SER A 197 9.83 -5.26 -14.29
C SER A 197 8.49 -5.69 -13.71
N SER A 198 8.12 -5.16 -12.54
CA SER A 198 6.91 -5.56 -11.81
C SER A 198 5.74 -4.59 -12.00
N PHE A 199 6.00 -3.41 -12.56
CA PHE A 199 4.98 -2.40 -12.82
C PHE A 199 4.09 -2.74 -14.00
N LYS A 200 2.81 -2.42 -13.86
CA LYS A 200 1.78 -2.51 -14.89
C LYS A 200 1.15 -1.13 -15.08
N ALA A 201 0.80 -0.79 -16.32
CA ALA A 201 0.02 0.40 -16.61
C ALA A 201 -1.44 0.20 -16.17
N LEU A 202 -1.96 1.19 -15.44
CA LEU A 202 -3.40 1.37 -15.24
C LEU A 202 -3.95 2.40 -16.24
N HIS A 203 -3.20 3.48 -16.42
CA HIS A 203 -3.46 4.56 -17.36
C HIS A 203 -2.12 5.24 -17.71
N GLN A 204 -2.07 6.10 -18.74
CA GLN A 204 -0.92 6.98 -18.98
C GLN A 204 -0.55 7.72 -17.68
N GLY A 205 0.73 7.68 -17.31
CA GLY A 205 1.25 8.25 -16.07
C GLY A 205 0.70 7.69 -14.76
N LEU A 206 -0.04 6.56 -14.78
CA LEU A 206 -0.53 5.88 -13.58
C LEU A 206 -0.25 4.38 -13.67
N TYR A 207 0.60 3.91 -12.76
CA TYR A 207 1.11 2.55 -12.72
C TYR A 207 0.82 1.89 -11.37
N TYR A 208 0.88 0.57 -11.34
CA TYR A 208 0.83 -0.17 -10.08
C TYR A 208 1.75 -1.37 -10.08
N VAL A 209 2.14 -1.78 -8.89
CA VAL A 209 2.84 -3.04 -8.61
C VAL A 209 2.11 -3.76 -7.49
N ASP A 210 1.91 -5.07 -7.67
CA ASP A 210 1.43 -5.95 -6.60
C ASP A 210 2.68 -6.52 -5.91
N TYR A 211 2.83 -6.23 -4.61
CA TYR A 211 3.96 -6.62 -3.79
C TYR A 211 3.48 -7.48 -2.62
N THR A 212 4.09 -8.63 -2.40
CA THR A 212 3.79 -9.50 -1.26
C THR A 212 4.92 -9.40 -0.23
N PRO A 213 4.72 -8.74 0.92
CA PRO A 213 5.73 -8.64 1.95
C PRO A 213 5.95 -10.00 2.61
N ILE A 214 7.21 -10.33 2.87
CA ILE A 214 7.62 -11.62 3.47
C ILE A 214 8.28 -11.46 4.85
N GLU A 215 8.37 -10.22 5.33
CA GLU A 215 8.94 -9.85 6.63
C GLU A 215 7.97 -8.92 7.36
N GLU A 216 7.98 -8.92 8.69
CA GLU A 216 7.27 -7.93 9.50
C GLU A 216 8.10 -6.64 9.62
N GLY A 217 7.42 -5.50 9.73
CA GLY A 217 8.03 -4.18 9.87
C GLY A 217 7.81 -3.26 8.68
N THR A 218 8.48 -2.11 8.70
CA THR A 218 8.29 -1.05 7.71
C THR A 218 9.00 -1.35 6.38
N HIS A 219 8.22 -1.46 5.32
CA HIS A 219 8.70 -1.53 3.95
C HIS A 219 8.62 -0.14 3.32
N VAL A 220 9.72 0.35 2.75
CA VAL A 220 9.77 1.67 2.11
C VAL A 220 9.87 1.49 0.61
N PHE A 221 8.81 1.84 -0.11
CA PHE A 221 8.78 1.85 -1.57
C PHE A 221 9.44 3.13 -2.06
N HIS A 222 10.65 3.01 -2.64
CA HIS A 222 11.37 4.13 -3.24
C HIS A 222 11.25 4.06 -4.76
N VAL A 223 10.43 4.94 -5.31
CA VAL A 223 10.10 4.99 -6.73
C VAL A 223 10.92 6.08 -7.40
N ILE A 224 11.56 5.72 -8.50
CA ILE A 224 12.45 6.61 -9.26
C ILE A 224 11.92 6.66 -10.68
N ALA A 225 11.47 7.84 -11.10
CA ALA A 225 11.03 8.11 -12.46
C ALA A 225 12.11 8.87 -13.22
N PHE A 226 12.47 8.41 -14.42
CA PHE A 226 13.39 9.09 -15.32
C PHE A 226 12.68 9.37 -16.65
N SER A 227 12.57 10.65 -17.02
CA SER A 227 12.04 11.06 -18.33
C SER A 227 12.85 12.22 -18.87
N GLN A 228 13.29 12.08 -20.13
CA GLN A 228 13.98 13.10 -20.92
C GLN A 228 15.11 13.81 -20.16
N GLY A 229 15.98 13.04 -19.49
CA GLY A 229 17.14 13.57 -18.76
C GLY A 229 16.84 14.07 -17.34
N THR A 230 15.58 14.11 -16.93
CA THR A 230 15.16 14.54 -15.59
C THR A 230 14.80 13.33 -14.73
N THR A 231 15.21 13.35 -13.45
CA THR A 231 14.87 12.32 -12.47
C THR A 231 13.94 12.89 -11.41
N SER A 232 12.98 12.09 -10.98
CA SER A 232 12.08 12.40 -9.88
C SER A 232 11.94 11.21 -8.93
N HIS A 233 11.94 11.50 -7.63
CA HIS A 233 11.82 10.49 -6.58
C HIS A 233 10.48 10.63 -5.87
N GLY A 234 9.85 9.50 -5.58
CA GLY A 234 8.69 9.41 -4.71
C GLY A 234 8.87 8.28 -3.70
N SER A 235 8.28 8.40 -2.52
CA SER A 235 8.36 7.33 -1.52
C SER A 235 7.08 7.19 -0.73
N ALA A 236 6.74 5.94 -0.41
CA ALA A 236 5.67 5.59 0.51
C ALA A 236 6.16 4.46 1.42
N ALA A 237 5.63 4.41 2.64
CA ALA A 237 5.97 3.37 3.60
C ALA A 237 4.71 2.58 3.97
N THR A 238 4.87 1.27 4.09
CA THR A 238 3.82 0.36 4.58
C THR A 238 4.36 -0.39 5.79
N ASN A 239 3.65 -0.34 6.90
CA ASN A 239 3.98 -1.13 8.07
C ASN A 239 3.32 -2.52 7.97
N VAL A 240 4.13 -3.56 7.89
CA VAL A 240 3.67 -4.94 7.75
C VAL A 240 3.59 -5.60 9.11
N LEU A 241 2.44 -6.16 9.43
CA LEU A 241 2.13 -6.86 10.68
C LEU A 241 2.04 -8.37 10.43
N SER A 242 2.04 -9.15 11.51
CA SER A 242 1.80 -10.60 11.44
C SER A 242 0.43 -10.99 10.90
N GLN A 243 -0.57 -10.10 11.03
CA GLN A 243 -1.94 -10.31 10.56
C GLN A 243 -2.63 -8.98 10.25
N ASP A 244 -3.64 -9.03 9.37
CA ASP A 244 -4.46 -7.87 9.02
C ASP A 244 -5.68 -7.76 9.94
N LEU A 245 -6.46 -6.70 9.74
CA LEU A 245 -7.70 -6.47 10.50
C LEU A 245 -8.73 -7.58 10.25
N GLY A 246 -8.72 -8.20 9.06
CA GLY A 246 -9.59 -9.33 8.72
C GLY A 246 -9.30 -10.54 9.60
N GLY A 247 -8.03 -10.97 9.68
CA GLY A 247 -7.58 -12.05 10.53
C GLY A 247 -7.84 -11.80 12.02
N ILE A 248 -7.64 -10.56 12.50
CA ILE A 248 -7.98 -10.17 13.88
C ILE A 248 -9.50 -10.31 14.11
N SER A 249 -10.31 -9.83 13.18
CA SER A 249 -11.77 -9.91 13.28
C SER A 249 -12.27 -11.36 13.34
N GLU A 250 -11.72 -12.25 12.51
CA GLU A 250 -12.04 -13.68 12.54
C GLU A 250 -11.67 -14.33 13.87
N GLN A 251 -10.49 -14.00 14.42
CA GLN A 251 -10.07 -14.45 15.74
C GLN A 251 -11.02 -13.99 16.85
N ILE A 252 -11.50 -12.74 16.79
CA ILE A 252 -12.47 -12.19 17.76
C ILE A 252 -13.82 -12.92 17.65
N ILE A 253 -14.31 -13.16 16.43
CA ILE A 253 -15.56 -13.89 16.20
C ILE A 253 -15.45 -15.30 16.80
N ARG A 254 -14.35 -16.00 16.53
CA ARG A 254 -14.11 -17.34 17.07
C ARG A 254 -14.02 -17.34 18.60
N LEU A 255 -13.36 -16.33 19.18
CA LEU A 255 -13.29 -16.17 20.64
C LEU A 255 -14.69 -15.97 21.25
N ASN A 256 -15.53 -15.14 20.62
CA ASN A 256 -16.90 -14.92 21.07
C ASN A 256 -17.74 -16.21 21.02
N THR A 257 -17.59 -17.02 19.98
CA THR A 257 -18.25 -18.34 19.90
C THR A 257 -17.81 -19.25 21.04
N ILE A 258 -16.50 -19.35 21.31
CA ILE A 258 -15.97 -20.18 22.40
C ILE A 258 -16.49 -19.69 23.77
N LEU A 259 -16.58 -18.37 23.97
CA LEU A 259 -17.13 -17.79 25.19
C LEU A 259 -18.63 -18.08 25.36
N ASP A 260 -19.41 -18.00 24.28
CA ASP A 260 -20.84 -18.34 24.28
C ASP A 260 -21.06 -19.82 24.62
N ASP A 261 -20.29 -20.72 24.00
CA ASP A 261 -20.34 -22.15 24.29
C ASP A 261 -19.92 -22.44 25.74
N THR A 262 -18.86 -21.80 26.23
CA THR A 262 -18.43 -21.92 27.64
C THR A 262 -19.53 -21.45 28.60
N SER A 263 -20.25 -20.38 28.25
CA SER A 263 -21.38 -19.89 29.06
C SER A 263 -22.51 -20.90 29.12
N LYS A 264 -22.87 -21.52 27.98
CA LYS A 264 -23.89 -22.58 27.94
C LYS A 264 -23.50 -23.79 28.77
N GLU A 265 -22.26 -24.23 28.69
CA GLU A 265 -21.76 -25.34 29.50
C GLU A 265 -21.78 -25.00 31.00
N LEU A 266 -21.54 -23.74 31.38
CA LEU A 266 -21.67 -23.29 32.77
C LEU A 266 -23.13 -23.31 33.25
N ASP A 267 -24.09 -22.95 32.39
CA ASP A 267 -25.52 -23.04 32.70
C ASP A 267 -25.96 -24.51 32.89
N VAL A 268 -25.46 -25.42 32.05
CA VAL A 268 -25.70 -26.87 32.22
C VAL A 268 -25.11 -27.35 33.54
N LEU A 269 -23.84 -27.04 33.82
CA LEU A 269 -23.17 -27.43 35.07
C LEU A 269 -23.93 -26.91 36.30
N LYS A 270 -24.42 -25.67 36.25
CA LYS A 270 -25.24 -25.09 37.31
C LYS A 270 -26.53 -25.89 37.52
N SER A 271 -27.23 -26.24 36.44
CA SER A 271 -28.44 -27.05 36.51
C SER A 271 -28.18 -28.45 37.06
N GLU A 272 -27.05 -29.06 36.72
CA GLU A 272 -26.65 -30.37 37.26
C GLU A 272 -26.37 -30.29 38.77
N ILE A 273 -25.70 -29.23 39.24
CA ILE A 273 -25.45 -28.99 40.66
C ILE A 273 -26.76 -28.81 41.43
N GLU A 274 -27.71 -28.04 40.91
CA GLU A 274 -29.05 -27.90 41.51
C GLU A 274 -29.79 -29.26 41.54
N GLY A 275 -29.65 -30.07 40.49
CA GLY A 275 -30.17 -31.44 40.47
C GLY A 275 -29.53 -32.35 41.51
N PHE A 276 -28.23 -32.21 41.74
CA PHE A 276 -27.50 -32.95 42.77
C PHE A 276 -27.93 -32.54 44.18
N ASP A 277 -28.17 -31.25 44.42
CA ASP A 277 -28.66 -30.73 45.71
C ASP A 277 -30.03 -31.32 46.07
N ASN A 278 -30.97 -31.32 45.12
CA ASN A 278 -32.28 -31.98 45.27
C ASN A 278 -32.16 -33.49 45.56
N THR A 279 -31.19 -34.16 44.92
CA THR A 279 -30.91 -35.58 45.16
C THR A 279 -30.42 -35.80 46.59
N LEU A 280 -29.54 -34.94 47.08
CA LEU A 280 -29.00 -34.98 48.44
C LEU A 280 -30.10 -34.72 49.48
N GLU A 281 -30.96 -33.73 49.26
CA GLU A 281 -32.10 -33.42 50.13
C GLU A 281 -33.06 -34.62 50.23
N THR A 282 -33.41 -35.22 49.08
CA THR A 282 -34.25 -36.42 49.03
C THR A 282 -33.64 -37.60 49.78
N ALA A 283 -32.33 -37.83 49.61
CA ALA A 283 -31.63 -38.88 50.32
C ALA A 283 -31.61 -38.63 51.83
N SER A 284 -31.36 -37.39 52.25
CA SER A 284 -31.37 -36.99 53.66
C SER A 284 -32.75 -37.24 54.31
N SER A 285 -33.83 -36.80 53.66
CA SER A 285 -35.19 -37.02 54.17
C SER A 285 -35.54 -38.50 54.33
N LYS A 286 -35.15 -39.36 53.38
CA LYS A 286 -35.34 -40.82 53.49
C LYS A 286 -34.54 -41.44 54.64
N ILE A 287 -33.33 -40.95 54.89
CA ILE A 287 -32.51 -41.38 56.02
C ILE A 287 -33.16 -40.97 57.34
N ASP A 288 -33.68 -39.75 57.44
CA ASP A 288 -34.38 -39.27 58.64
C ASP A 288 -35.64 -40.09 58.92
N GLU A 289 -36.46 -40.37 57.90
CA GLU A 289 -37.66 -41.21 58.03
C GLU A 289 -37.31 -42.64 58.46
N SER A 290 -36.27 -43.23 57.84
CA SER A 290 -35.78 -44.57 58.19
C SER A 290 -35.27 -44.61 59.62
N THR A 291 -34.54 -43.57 60.06
CA THR A 291 -34.02 -43.45 61.42
C THR A 291 -35.14 -43.32 62.44
N GLY A 292 -36.18 -42.54 62.14
CA GLY A 292 -37.40 -42.46 62.96
C GLY A 292 -38.11 -43.81 63.07
N THR A 293 -38.29 -44.52 61.95
CA THR A 293 -38.92 -45.85 61.92
C THR A 293 -38.14 -46.89 62.72
N ILE A 294 -36.80 -46.86 62.62
CA ILE A 294 -35.91 -47.71 63.41
C ILE A 294 -36.04 -47.37 64.90
N SER A 295 -36.07 -46.09 65.27
CA SER A 295 -36.26 -45.66 66.67
C SER A 295 -37.55 -46.23 67.26
N THR A 296 -38.67 -46.08 66.55
CA THR A 296 -39.97 -46.64 66.99
C THR A 296 -39.93 -48.17 67.09
N SER A 297 -39.28 -48.84 66.13
CA SER A 297 -39.12 -50.30 66.17
C SER A 297 -38.30 -50.75 67.39
N VAL A 298 -37.24 -50.01 67.73
CA VAL A 298 -36.42 -50.27 68.92
C VAL A 298 -37.22 -50.06 70.20
N GLU A 299 -38.08 -49.04 70.26
CA GLU A 299 -39.01 -48.83 71.38
C GLU A 299 -39.97 -50.02 71.55
N PHE A 300 -40.62 -50.46 70.47
CA PHE A 300 -41.50 -51.63 70.52
C PHE A 300 -40.76 -52.91 70.94
N ILE A 301 -39.54 -53.13 70.45
CA ILE A 301 -38.71 -54.27 70.88
C ILE A 301 -38.38 -54.16 72.37
N SER A 302 -38.03 -52.97 72.84
CA SER A 302 -37.74 -52.73 74.26
C SER A 302 -38.96 -52.99 75.14
N GLU A 303 -40.13 -52.52 74.74
CA GLU A 303 -41.39 -52.77 75.46
C GLU A 303 -41.76 -54.26 75.45
N ALA A 304 -41.71 -54.92 74.29
CA ALA A 304 -41.98 -56.34 74.16
C ALA A 304 -41.00 -57.18 75.01
N SER A 305 -39.71 -56.80 75.04
CA SER A 305 -38.70 -57.44 75.88
C SER A 305 -39.02 -57.29 77.37
N SER A 306 -39.45 -56.09 77.80
CA SER A 306 -39.90 -55.82 79.17
C SER A 306 -41.12 -56.67 79.55
N GLN A 307 -42.13 -56.73 78.67
CA GLN A 307 -43.33 -57.55 78.88
C GLN A 307 -42.98 -59.04 78.96
N LEU A 308 -42.10 -59.53 78.09
CA LEU A 308 -41.63 -60.91 78.10
C LEU A 308 -40.95 -61.23 79.43
N ASN A 309 -40.07 -60.35 79.92
CA ASN A 309 -39.45 -60.51 81.23
C ASN A 309 -40.50 -60.52 82.36
N SER A 310 -41.49 -59.63 82.31
CA SER A 310 -42.58 -59.58 83.29
C SER A 310 -43.42 -60.86 83.33
N LEU A 311 -43.57 -61.57 82.21
CA LEU A 311 -44.28 -62.86 82.16
C LEU A 311 -43.38 -64.03 82.53
N LEU A 312 -42.11 -63.99 82.12
CA LEU A 312 -41.15 -65.07 82.33
C LEU A 312 -40.77 -65.20 83.81
N PHE A 313 -40.56 -64.09 84.53
CA PHE A 313 -40.14 -64.14 85.92
C PHE A 313 -41.12 -64.88 86.85
N PRO A 314 -42.45 -64.60 86.82
CA PRO A 314 -43.43 -65.37 87.59
C PRO A 314 -43.47 -66.86 87.21
N ILE A 315 -43.32 -67.19 85.94
CA ILE A 315 -43.31 -68.59 85.46
C ILE A 315 -42.08 -69.32 86.01
N ILE A 316 -40.89 -68.75 85.86
CA ILE A 316 -39.64 -69.31 86.39
C ILE A 316 -39.72 -69.46 87.91
N ALA A 317 -40.23 -68.46 88.62
CA ALA A 317 -40.43 -68.53 90.06
C ALA A 317 -41.40 -69.67 90.46
N SER A 318 -42.51 -69.81 89.72
CA SER A 318 -43.49 -70.89 89.94
C SER A 318 -42.89 -72.28 89.69
N ILE A 319 -42.12 -72.46 88.61
CA ILE A 319 -41.38 -73.71 88.33
C ILE A 319 -40.41 -74.00 89.46
N GLY A 320 -39.66 -72.99 89.93
CA GLY A 320 -38.74 -73.11 91.06
C GLY A 320 -39.43 -73.59 92.34
N ILE A 321 -40.61 -73.03 92.66
CA ILE A 321 -41.43 -73.45 93.80
C ILE A 321 -41.89 -74.91 93.65
N ILE A 322 -42.38 -75.28 92.46
CA ILE A 322 -42.83 -76.66 92.18
C ILE A 322 -41.68 -77.65 92.36
N VAL A 323 -40.50 -77.35 91.81
CA VAL A 323 -39.30 -78.20 91.94
C VAL A 323 -38.87 -78.31 93.41
N ALA A 324 -38.85 -77.20 94.15
CA ALA A 324 -38.53 -77.21 95.59
C ALA A 324 -39.52 -78.08 96.39
N LEU A 325 -40.82 -77.99 96.09
CA LEU A 325 -41.85 -78.85 96.69
C LEU A 325 -41.62 -80.33 96.34
N GLN A 326 -41.33 -80.64 95.09
CA GLN A 326 -41.06 -82.01 94.64
C GLN A 326 -39.86 -82.61 95.38
N ILE A 327 -38.77 -81.83 95.54
CA ILE A 327 -37.58 -82.24 96.30
C ILE A 327 -37.93 -82.48 97.78
N ALA A 328 -38.69 -81.59 98.41
CA ALA A 328 -39.12 -81.75 99.81
C ALA A 328 -40.00 -83.00 100.02
N ILE A 329 -40.92 -83.29 99.09
CA ILE A 329 -41.77 -84.49 99.11
C ILE A 329 -40.93 -85.76 98.95
N LEU A 330 -39.98 -85.78 98.02
CA LEU A 330 -39.07 -86.90 97.78
C LEU A 330 -38.15 -87.15 98.99
N ALA A 331 -37.62 -86.08 99.61
CA ALA A 331 -36.80 -86.16 100.81
C ALA A 331 -37.57 -86.69 102.03
N ARG A 332 -38.88 -86.42 102.13
CA ARG A 332 -39.77 -86.94 103.20
C ARG A 332 -40.19 -88.40 103.02
N ARG A 333 -40.06 -88.95 101.81
CA ARG A 333 -40.44 -90.34 101.46
C ARG A 333 -39.28 -91.35 101.56
N ARG A 334 -38.09 -90.91 101.96
CA ARG A 334 -36.98 -91.76 102.39
C ARG A 334 -36.95 -91.86 103.91
#